data_AF-W5NHZ4-F1
#
_entry.id   AF-W5NHZ4-F1
#
_cell.length_a   1.000
_cell.length_b   1.000
_cell.length_c   1.000
_cell.angle_alpha   90.00
_cell.angle_beta   90.00
_cell.angle_gamma   90.00
#
_symmetry.space_group_name_H-M   'P 1'
#
loop_
_entity.id
_entity.type
_entity.pdbx_description
1 polymer ?
#
loop_
_entity_poly.entity_id
_entity_poly.type
_entity_poly.pdbx_seq_one_letter_code
_entity_poly.pdbx_strand_id
1 'polypeptide(L)'
;MPDIMDIQSKAAASPGTKPRIYPPVAKLNPVADPRKMRRIIAEDPEWSLAVVPLLKNLCLQHIVKNFHNNPILDKLLPSHKAQVLERLSTSLPLQVTANLISDEGYWLRCCTERWGVSDVSCYGQSWKRMFFERHLQNMIELFIPDVTDPQMILDMVPLCRNYVRKIEISQLLPPVREPQNEDDDASDTASDTGFDGPSMDHFDFGILLDKLSHLEELHVVYGVKGCGMNFEWNLFEFTYRDCQSLAKALKSCKSLKVFRIHESKVDDEKARVLIHSLLDHPSLKELDLSHNLIGDRGARAIGKLINRSQLEKLIVYNNKIRGPGAQAIAYALSKNATLLSLNLRLNRTGDEGGQSIAQALLKNTTLVSLHLGSNELTEPTASVLSQVLVQNTTLRSINLSCNRLGADGGKLLEEGMSHNTTVVECDIRLTEVGQESEYCISQILRGNQEKARKRHLQESRANK
;
A
#
# COMPACT_ATOMS: atom_id res chain seq x y z
N MET A 1 51.60 38.45 -36.20
CA MET A 1 52.80 38.41 -37.06
C MET A 1 53.31 36.98 -37.08
N PRO A 2 53.64 36.42 -38.26
CA PRO A 2 53.45 36.88 -39.64
C PRO A 2 52.50 35.91 -40.42
N ASP A 3 52.11 36.03 -41.69
CA ASP A 3 52.01 37.03 -42.77
C ASP A 3 51.15 36.29 -43.84
N ILE A 4 49.97 36.76 -44.24
CA ILE A 4 49.67 37.64 -45.39
C ILE A 4 50.48 37.35 -46.66
N MET A 5 49.79 36.81 -47.68
CA MET A 5 49.67 37.38 -49.04
C MET A 5 48.44 36.75 -49.73
N ASP A 6 47.70 37.34 -50.65
CA ASP A 6 47.27 38.69 -51.05
C ASP A 6 46.33 38.44 -52.27
N ILE A 7 45.67 39.48 -52.81
CA ILE A 7 44.91 39.58 -54.09
C ILE A 7 43.38 39.34 -53.90
N GLN A 8 42.45 40.28 -54.13
CA GLN A 8 42.48 41.59 -54.79
C GLN A 8 41.24 42.43 -54.39
N SER A 9 41.38 43.74 -54.54
CA SER A 9 40.42 44.80 -54.24
C SER A 9 39.45 45.15 -55.39
N LYS A 10 38.21 45.55 -55.06
CA LYS A 10 37.51 46.76 -55.57
C LYS A 10 36.13 46.98 -54.93
N ALA A 11 35.88 48.23 -54.52
CA ALA A 11 34.65 48.80 -53.94
C ALA A 11 33.50 48.90 -55.00
N ALA A 12 32.21 49.16 -54.71
CA ALA A 12 31.56 49.93 -53.64
C ALA A 12 30.03 49.65 -53.50
N ALA A 13 29.51 49.96 -52.30
CA ALA A 13 28.17 50.45 -51.91
C ALA A 13 26.90 49.54 -51.86
N SER A 14 26.23 49.63 -50.69
CA SER A 14 24.98 49.06 -50.14
C SER A 14 23.72 49.24 -51.03
N PRO A 15 22.58 48.49 -50.82
CA PRO A 15 21.76 48.55 -49.59
C PRO A 15 20.91 47.31 -49.20
N GLY A 16 20.33 47.34 -48.00
CA GLY A 16 18.94 46.88 -47.77
C GLY A 16 18.72 45.43 -47.32
N THR A 17 18.58 45.25 -46.01
CA THR A 17 18.11 44.06 -45.29
C THR A 17 16.74 43.56 -45.80
N LYS A 18 16.65 42.28 -46.17
CA LYS A 18 15.38 41.57 -46.47
C LYS A 18 14.93 40.73 -45.26
N PRO A 19 13.63 40.72 -44.90
CA PRO A 19 13.12 39.92 -43.78
C PRO A 19 12.89 38.45 -44.18
N ARG A 20 13.15 37.55 -43.22
CA ARG A 20 12.89 36.11 -43.31
C ARG A 20 11.39 35.82 -43.21
N ILE A 21 10.92 34.98 -44.13
CA ILE A 21 9.56 34.47 -44.29
C ILE A 21 9.29 33.38 -43.24
N TYR A 22 8.21 33.51 -42.46
CA TYR A 22 7.67 32.42 -41.64
C TYR A 22 6.60 31.62 -42.44
N PRO A 23 6.53 30.28 -42.30
CA PRO A 23 5.53 29.46 -42.98
C PRO A 23 4.13 29.56 -42.32
N PRO A 24 3.06 29.17 -43.04
CA PRO A 24 1.68 29.55 -42.75
C PRO A 24 1.01 28.79 -41.60
N VAL A 25 0.09 29.50 -40.96
CA VAL A 25 -0.80 29.12 -39.85
C VAL A 25 -1.39 27.71 -40.00
N ALA A 26 -1.21 26.89 -38.96
CA ALA A 26 -1.81 25.56 -38.86
C ALA A 26 -3.35 25.63 -38.69
N LYS A 27 -4.02 24.70 -39.36
CA LYS A 27 -5.47 24.55 -39.54
C LYS A 27 -6.25 24.51 -38.21
N LEU A 28 -7.21 25.42 -38.05
CA LEU A 28 -8.31 25.31 -37.08
C LEU A 28 -9.41 24.37 -37.61
N ASN A 29 -9.97 23.54 -36.72
CA ASN A 29 -10.99 22.51 -36.99
C ASN A 29 -12.22 23.01 -37.79
N PRO A 30 -12.72 22.24 -38.78
CA PRO A 30 -13.85 22.61 -39.64
C PRO A 30 -15.21 22.16 -39.08
N VAL A 31 -15.57 22.56 -37.85
CA VAL A 31 -16.89 22.23 -37.24
C VAL A 31 -17.69 23.48 -36.85
N ALA A 32 -17.40 24.62 -37.46
CA ALA A 32 -18.22 25.82 -37.29
C ALA A 32 -19.12 26.00 -38.52
N ASP A 33 -20.43 25.86 -38.31
CA ASP A 33 -21.48 26.23 -39.28
C ASP A 33 -21.21 27.65 -39.82
N PRO A 34 -20.95 27.80 -41.14
CA PRO A 34 -20.54 29.07 -41.74
C PRO A 34 -21.62 30.16 -41.63
N ARG A 35 -22.85 29.82 -41.26
CA ARG A 35 -23.97 30.77 -41.10
C ARG A 35 -23.94 31.58 -39.80
N LYS A 36 -23.00 31.32 -38.88
CA LYS A 36 -22.83 32.05 -37.60
C LYS A 36 -21.56 32.90 -37.51
N MET A 37 -20.86 33.18 -38.62
CA MET A 37 -19.73 34.10 -38.62
C MET A 37 -20.20 35.55 -38.70
N ARG A 38 -20.16 36.29 -37.59
CA ARG A 38 -20.23 37.76 -37.63
C ARG A 38 -18.87 38.29 -38.08
N ARG A 39 -18.74 38.72 -39.33
CA ARG A 39 -17.59 39.49 -39.83
C ARG A 39 -17.81 40.97 -39.50
N ILE A 40 -16.84 41.61 -38.85
CA ILE A 40 -16.75 43.07 -38.83
C ILE A 40 -15.95 43.44 -40.08
N ILE A 41 -16.54 44.25 -40.97
CA ILE A 41 -15.83 44.87 -42.08
C ILE A 41 -15.41 46.23 -41.56
N ALA A 42 -14.13 46.40 -41.19
CA ALA A 42 -13.58 47.72 -40.98
C ALA A 42 -13.16 48.31 -42.33
N GLU A 43 -13.24 49.63 -42.46
CA GLU A 43 -12.77 50.39 -43.61
C GLU A 43 -11.22 50.44 -43.71
N ASP A 44 -10.51 49.66 -42.90
CA ASP A 44 -9.05 49.64 -42.80
C ASP A 44 -8.47 48.32 -43.39
N PRO A 45 -7.75 48.36 -44.52
CA PRO A 45 -7.14 47.20 -45.16
C PRO A 45 -5.98 46.56 -44.37
N GLU A 46 -5.38 47.29 -43.42
CA GLU A 46 -4.29 46.78 -42.56
C GLU A 46 -4.82 46.03 -41.32
N TRP A 47 -6.14 46.03 -41.09
CA TRP A 47 -6.74 45.40 -39.92
C TRP A 47 -6.92 43.90 -40.11
N SER A 48 -6.25 43.14 -39.23
CA SER A 48 -6.10 41.68 -39.27
C SER A 48 -7.40 40.90 -39.54
N LEU A 49 -7.35 40.04 -40.57
CA LEU A 49 -8.38 39.03 -40.92
C LEU A 49 -8.54 37.90 -39.86
N ALA A 50 -7.94 38.04 -38.67
CA ALA A 50 -8.04 37.04 -37.62
C ALA A 50 -9.49 36.86 -37.17
N VAL A 51 -9.94 35.60 -37.15
CA VAL A 51 -11.27 35.24 -36.66
C VAL A 51 -11.39 35.68 -35.20
N VAL A 52 -12.24 36.68 -34.94
CA VAL A 52 -12.53 37.13 -33.58
C VAL A 52 -13.15 35.96 -32.80
N PRO A 53 -12.53 35.51 -31.71
CA PRO A 53 -13.09 34.43 -30.91
C PRO A 53 -14.48 34.84 -30.39
N LEU A 54 -15.41 33.88 -30.36
CA LEU A 54 -16.72 34.11 -29.74
C LEU A 54 -16.53 34.64 -28.33
N LEU A 55 -17.36 35.62 -27.93
CA LEU A 55 -17.33 36.19 -26.57
C LEU A 55 -17.36 35.10 -25.50
N LYS A 56 -18.15 34.04 -25.72
CA LYS A 56 -18.17 32.83 -24.90
C LYS A 56 -16.77 32.27 -24.65
N ASN A 57 -15.95 32.09 -25.70
CA ASN A 57 -14.62 31.50 -25.59
C ASN A 57 -13.67 32.41 -24.81
N LEU A 58 -13.75 33.73 -25.01
CA LEU A 58 -12.97 34.71 -24.25
C LEU A 58 -13.36 34.70 -22.77
N CYS A 59 -14.66 34.63 -22.45
CA CYS A 59 -15.15 34.51 -21.08
C CYS A 59 -14.65 33.22 -20.42
N LEU A 60 -14.71 32.08 -21.09
CA LEU A 60 -14.21 30.80 -20.54
C LEU A 60 -12.70 30.83 -20.31
N GLN A 61 -11.92 31.42 -21.22
CA GLN A 61 -10.48 31.61 -21.03
C GLN A 61 -10.19 32.50 -19.81
N HIS A 62 -10.96 33.58 -19.63
CA HIS A 62 -10.82 34.45 -18.47
C HIS A 62 -11.16 33.73 -17.16
N ILE A 63 -12.22 32.91 -17.15
CA ILE A 63 -12.61 32.07 -16.01
C ILE A 63 -11.47 31.11 -15.64
N VAL A 64 -10.89 30.41 -16.63
CA VAL A 64 -9.76 29.49 -16.39
C VAL A 64 -8.56 30.23 -15.79
N LYS A 65 -8.19 31.39 -16.34
CA LYS A 65 -7.05 32.18 -15.84
C LYS A 65 -7.24 32.71 -14.42
N ASN A 66 -8.47 33.12 -14.07
CA ASN A 66 -8.80 33.71 -12.77
C ASN A 66 -9.45 32.71 -11.79
N PHE A 67 -9.40 31.41 -12.09
CA PHE A 67 -10.11 30.40 -11.31
C PHE A 67 -9.66 30.36 -9.85
N HIS A 68 -8.39 30.63 -9.56
CA HIS A 68 -7.86 30.71 -8.19
C HIS A 68 -8.60 31.75 -7.33
N ASN A 69 -8.86 32.93 -7.90
CA ASN A 69 -9.49 34.05 -7.17
C ASN A 69 -11.01 33.99 -7.20
N ASN A 70 -11.60 33.37 -8.24
CA ASN A 70 -13.04 33.33 -8.43
C ASN A 70 -13.51 31.98 -9.02
N PRO A 71 -13.58 30.93 -8.20
CA PRO A 71 -13.85 29.57 -8.65
C PRO A 71 -15.36 29.34 -8.87
N ILE A 72 -15.92 29.94 -9.91
CA ILE A 72 -17.37 29.92 -10.20
C ILE A 72 -17.88 28.65 -10.90
N LEU A 73 -17.24 27.50 -10.67
CA LEU A 73 -17.51 26.28 -11.43
C LEU A 73 -19.00 25.90 -11.39
N ASP A 74 -19.62 25.91 -10.20
CA ASP A 74 -21.01 25.48 -10.00
C ASP A 74 -22.04 26.32 -10.76
N LYS A 75 -21.72 27.59 -11.04
CA LYS A 75 -22.61 28.54 -11.74
C LYS A 75 -22.61 28.34 -13.26
N LEU A 76 -21.71 27.52 -13.81
CA LEU A 76 -21.57 27.32 -15.24
C LEU A 76 -22.52 26.24 -15.77
N LEU A 77 -22.93 26.37 -17.04
CA LEU A 77 -23.65 25.32 -17.77
C LEU A 77 -22.76 24.06 -17.92
N PRO A 78 -23.34 22.85 -18.00
CA PRO A 78 -22.56 21.60 -18.09
C PRO A 78 -21.51 21.58 -19.21
N SER A 79 -21.87 22.09 -20.40
CA SER A 79 -20.93 22.18 -21.53
C SER A 79 -19.78 23.16 -21.30
N HIS A 80 -19.99 24.20 -20.50
CA HIS A 80 -18.96 25.18 -20.14
C HIS A 80 -18.08 24.66 -19.00
N LYS A 81 -18.68 23.95 -18.03
CA LYS A 81 -17.94 23.24 -16.96
C LYS A 81 -16.91 22.30 -17.55
N ALA A 82 -17.29 21.43 -18.49
CA ALA A 82 -16.37 20.52 -19.16
C ALA A 82 -15.20 21.25 -19.85
N GLN A 83 -15.50 22.34 -20.59
CA GLN A 83 -14.48 23.15 -21.27
C GLN A 83 -13.52 23.86 -20.32
N VAL A 84 -14.01 24.31 -19.16
CA VAL A 84 -13.16 24.90 -18.12
C VAL A 84 -12.30 23.81 -17.49
N LEU A 85 -12.90 22.71 -17.05
CA LEU A 85 -12.23 21.59 -16.37
C LEU A 85 -11.12 20.96 -17.22
N GLU A 86 -11.29 20.85 -18.53
CA GLU A 86 -10.25 20.37 -19.46
C GLU A 86 -9.01 21.29 -19.51
N ARG A 87 -9.19 22.58 -19.23
CA ARG A 87 -8.17 23.63 -19.37
C ARG A 87 -7.62 24.16 -18.06
N LEU A 88 -8.21 23.78 -16.92
CA LEU A 88 -7.69 24.18 -15.61
C LEU A 88 -6.27 23.64 -15.40
N SER A 89 -5.43 24.49 -14.83
CA SER A 89 -4.08 24.11 -14.39
C SER A 89 -4.17 23.10 -13.26
N THR A 90 -3.32 22.09 -13.32
CA THR A 90 -3.10 21.06 -12.28
C THR A 90 -2.38 21.61 -11.05
N SER A 91 -1.73 22.79 -11.17
CA SER A 91 -1.00 23.47 -10.09
C SER A 91 -1.88 24.36 -9.19
N LEU A 92 -3.21 24.35 -9.39
CA LEU A 92 -4.12 25.13 -8.56
C LEU A 92 -4.11 24.62 -7.10
N PRO A 93 -4.19 25.52 -6.09
CA PRO A 93 -4.21 25.12 -4.69
C PRO A 93 -5.35 24.16 -4.34
N LEU A 94 -5.06 23.17 -3.50
CA LEU A 94 -6.04 22.15 -3.09
C LEU A 94 -7.18 22.73 -2.28
N GLN A 95 -6.96 23.84 -1.56
CA GLN A 95 -8.00 24.58 -0.86
C GLN A 95 -9.10 25.07 -1.81
N VAL A 96 -8.76 25.33 -3.07
CA VAL A 96 -9.72 25.75 -4.10
C VAL A 96 -10.33 24.55 -4.82
N THR A 97 -9.53 23.52 -5.11
CA THR A 97 -9.93 22.44 -6.02
C THR A 97 -10.53 21.22 -5.34
N ALA A 98 -10.10 20.88 -4.11
CA ALA A 98 -10.46 19.63 -3.44
C ALA A 98 -11.97 19.45 -3.24
N ASN A 99 -12.66 20.49 -2.79
CA ASN A 99 -14.09 20.42 -2.50
C ASN A 99 -14.99 20.82 -3.68
N LEU A 100 -14.43 21.52 -4.67
CA LEU A 100 -15.18 22.03 -5.81
C LEU A 100 -15.13 21.10 -7.04
N ILE A 101 -13.99 20.45 -7.28
CA ILE A 101 -13.77 19.66 -8.48
C ILE A 101 -13.91 18.17 -8.15
N SER A 102 -14.98 17.56 -8.66
CA SER A 102 -15.19 16.09 -8.62
C SER A 102 -14.90 15.43 -9.97
N ASP A 103 -14.42 16.18 -10.96
CA ASP A 103 -14.15 15.68 -12.30
C ASP A 103 -12.90 14.79 -12.34
N GLU A 104 -13.09 13.53 -12.74
CA GLU A 104 -12.02 12.53 -12.82
C GLU A 104 -10.99 12.86 -13.92
N GLY A 105 -11.38 13.60 -14.96
CA GLY A 105 -10.46 14.06 -16.02
C GLY A 105 -9.45 15.08 -15.51
N TYR A 106 -9.86 16.01 -14.65
CA TYR A 106 -8.97 16.94 -13.96
C TYR A 106 -7.96 16.19 -13.07
N TRP A 107 -8.45 15.29 -12.22
CA TRP A 107 -7.58 14.54 -11.30
C TRP A 107 -6.66 13.56 -12.01
N LEU A 108 -7.09 12.95 -13.12
CA LEU A 108 -6.23 12.16 -14.01
C LEU A 108 -5.03 12.99 -14.49
N ARG A 109 -5.26 14.25 -14.92
CA ARG A 109 -4.15 15.12 -15.35
C ARG A 109 -3.23 15.46 -14.17
N CYS A 110 -3.78 15.80 -13.01
CA CYS A 110 -3.00 16.05 -11.79
C CYS A 110 -2.11 14.86 -11.42
N CYS A 111 -2.67 13.63 -11.46
CA CYS A 111 -1.94 12.42 -11.18
C CYS A 111 -0.86 12.13 -12.23
N THR A 112 -1.19 12.29 -13.51
CA THR A 112 -0.28 12.04 -14.64
C THR A 112 0.91 12.99 -14.62
N GLU A 113 0.69 14.26 -14.30
CA GLU A 113 1.77 15.24 -14.22
C GLU A 113 2.70 15.00 -13.03
N ARG A 114 2.14 14.61 -11.88
CA ARG A 114 2.92 14.42 -10.65
C ARG A 114 3.64 13.05 -10.60
N TRP A 115 3.01 12.00 -11.13
CA TRP A 115 3.50 10.62 -10.96
C TRP A 115 3.58 9.81 -12.26
N GLY A 116 3.32 10.40 -13.42
CA GLY A 116 3.34 9.70 -14.71
C GLY A 116 2.24 8.65 -14.82
N VAL A 117 2.53 7.56 -15.55
CA VAL A 117 1.58 6.45 -15.77
C VAL A 117 1.25 5.79 -14.44
N SER A 118 -0.04 5.71 -14.12
CA SER A 118 -0.58 5.34 -12.82
C SER A 118 -1.77 4.42 -12.98
N ASP A 119 -1.89 3.39 -12.13
CA ASP A 119 -3.04 2.48 -12.11
C ASP A 119 -4.03 2.88 -11.02
N VAL A 120 -5.29 3.08 -11.42
CA VAL A 120 -6.39 3.51 -10.55
C VAL A 120 -7.21 2.31 -10.01
N SER A 121 -6.90 1.09 -10.43
CA SER A 121 -7.62 -0.13 -10.04
C SER A 121 -7.72 -0.30 -8.52
N CYS A 122 -6.63 -0.05 -7.79
CA CYS A 122 -6.54 -0.12 -6.33
C CYS A 122 -7.28 1.00 -5.59
N TYR A 123 -7.74 2.04 -6.30
CA TYR A 123 -8.35 3.24 -5.73
C TYR A 123 -9.86 3.31 -6.00
N GLY A 124 -10.48 2.17 -6.33
CA GLY A 124 -11.90 2.11 -6.67
C GLY A 124 -12.23 2.86 -7.95
N GLN A 125 -11.29 2.89 -8.91
CA GLN A 125 -11.45 3.59 -10.19
C GLN A 125 -11.66 5.11 -10.06
N SER A 126 -11.16 5.74 -8.98
CA SER A 126 -11.17 7.20 -8.78
C SER A 126 -9.76 7.79 -8.71
N TRP A 127 -9.43 8.65 -9.67
CA TRP A 127 -8.22 9.46 -9.72
C TRP A 127 -8.17 10.47 -8.59
N LYS A 128 -9.32 11.03 -8.19
CA LYS A 128 -9.39 11.94 -7.04
C LYS A 128 -8.96 11.25 -5.76
N ARG A 129 -9.47 10.05 -5.50
CA ARG A 129 -9.06 9.24 -4.35
C ARG A 129 -7.57 8.91 -4.40
N MET A 130 -7.10 8.43 -5.55
CA MET A 130 -5.68 8.15 -5.77
C MET A 130 -4.79 9.36 -5.47
N PHE A 131 -5.17 10.54 -5.96
CA PHE A 131 -4.42 11.77 -5.74
C PHE A 131 -4.28 12.07 -4.24
N PHE A 132 -5.39 12.06 -3.49
CA PHE A 132 -5.36 12.41 -2.07
C PHE A 132 -4.65 11.37 -1.21
N GLU A 133 -4.86 10.08 -1.47
CA GLU A 133 -4.14 9.01 -0.75
C GLU A 133 -2.63 9.12 -0.97
N ARG A 134 -2.17 9.21 -2.23
CA ARG A 134 -0.74 9.33 -2.55
C ARG A 134 -0.14 10.65 -2.10
N HIS A 135 -0.89 11.75 -2.17
CA HIS A 135 -0.39 13.04 -1.72
C HIS A 135 -0.17 13.06 -0.22
N LEU A 136 -1.13 12.55 0.56
CA LEU A 136 -1.00 12.46 2.01
C LEU A 136 0.11 11.49 2.42
N GLN A 137 0.22 10.34 1.75
CA GLN A 137 1.34 9.40 1.93
C GLN A 137 2.69 10.10 1.72
N ASN A 138 2.87 10.82 0.61
CA ASN A 138 4.10 11.54 0.32
C ASN A 138 4.41 12.63 1.36
N MET A 139 3.40 13.30 1.92
CA MET A 139 3.62 14.28 2.99
C MET A 139 4.08 13.61 4.28
N ILE A 140 3.55 12.43 4.62
CA ILE A 140 3.96 11.66 5.80
C ILE A 140 5.37 11.07 5.60
N GLU A 141 5.66 10.49 4.43
CA GLU A 141 6.97 9.89 4.14
C GLU A 141 8.12 10.91 4.09
N LEU A 142 7.82 12.17 3.76
CA LEU A 142 8.79 13.27 3.77
C LEU A 142 8.75 14.08 5.06
N PHE A 143 7.92 13.70 6.03
CA PHE A 143 7.82 14.38 7.31
C PHE A 143 9.07 14.09 8.13
N ILE A 144 9.82 15.15 8.44
CA ILE A 144 10.99 15.09 9.32
C ILE A 144 10.56 15.59 10.71
N PRO A 145 10.58 14.74 11.75
CA PRO A 145 10.32 15.15 13.13
C PRO A 145 11.16 16.36 13.54
N ASP A 146 10.59 17.24 14.36
CA ASP A 146 11.17 18.50 14.85
C ASP A 146 11.53 19.57 13.79
N VAL A 147 11.51 19.23 12.50
CA VAL A 147 11.79 20.16 11.38
C VAL A 147 10.51 20.54 10.63
N THR A 148 9.64 19.56 10.40
CA THR A 148 8.40 19.76 9.62
C THR A 148 7.26 20.14 10.55
N ASP A 149 6.57 21.25 10.24
CA ASP A 149 5.40 21.69 11.01
C ASP A 149 4.23 20.70 10.85
N PRO A 150 3.74 20.06 11.94
CA PRO A 150 2.56 19.19 11.91
C PRO A 150 1.30 19.84 11.31
N GLN A 151 1.20 21.17 11.35
CA GLN A 151 0.05 21.90 10.82
C GLN A 151 -0.13 21.67 9.31
N MET A 152 0.95 21.43 8.57
CA MET A 152 0.87 21.12 7.13
C MET A 152 0.03 19.87 6.85
N ILE A 153 0.11 18.85 7.71
CA ILE A 153 -0.69 17.62 7.61
C ILE A 153 -2.12 17.89 8.08
N LEU A 154 -2.29 18.65 9.16
CA LEU A 154 -3.61 18.97 9.72
C LEU A 154 -4.47 19.79 8.75
N ASP A 155 -3.89 20.74 8.02
CA ASP A 155 -4.59 21.56 7.02
C ASP A 155 -5.10 20.73 5.84
N MET A 156 -4.48 19.57 5.58
CA MET A 156 -4.92 18.65 4.53
C MET A 156 -6.11 17.79 4.94
N VAL A 157 -6.33 17.55 6.23
CA VAL A 157 -7.38 16.65 6.73
C VAL A 157 -8.78 17.05 6.23
N PRO A 158 -9.24 18.32 6.33
CA PRO A 158 -10.56 18.72 5.84
C PRO A 158 -10.75 18.50 4.33
N LEU A 159 -9.67 18.50 3.56
CA LEU A 159 -9.69 18.37 2.10
C LEU A 159 -9.75 16.91 1.64
N CYS A 160 -9.12 15.99 2.41
CA CYS A 160 -8.92 14.61 1.98
C CYS A 160 -9.69 13.54 2.77
N ARG A 161 -10.20 13.86 3.97
CA ARG A 161 -10.82 12.88 4.91
C ARG A 161 -11.91 11.97 4.32
N ASN A 162 -12.64 12.43 3.29
CA ASN A 162 -13.71 11.67 2.66
C ASN A 162 -13.23 10.74 1.53
N TYR A 163 -11.98 10.90 1.11
CA TYR A 163 -11.40 10.17 -0.02
C TYR A 163 -10.35 9.16 0.45
N VAL A 164 -9.64 9.45 1.54
CA VAL A 164 -8.59 8.58 2.08
C VAL A 164 -9.20 7.36 2.77
N ARG A 165 -9.03 6.18 2.16
CA ARG A 165 -9.36 4.88 2.77
C ARG A 165 -8.14 4.02 3.00
N LYS A 166 -7.06 4.23 2.26
CA LYS A 166 -5.79 3.51 2.41
C LYS A 166 -4.62 4.47 2.58
N ILE A 167 -3.80 4.23 3.59
CA ILE A 167 -2.49 4.88 3.77
C ILE A 167 -1.43 3.78 3.74
N GLU A 168 -0.48 3.91 2.81
CA GLU A 168 0.67 3.02 2.66
C GLU A 168 1.94 3.84 2.82
N ILE A 169 2.61 3.64 3.94
CA ILE A 169 3.86 4.28 4.32
C ILE A 169 4.96 3.25 4.20
N SER A 170 5.88 3.54 3.30
CA SER A 170 7.00 2.67 2.95
C SER A 170 8.34 3.19 3.44
N GLN A 171 8.33 4.37 4.06
CA GLN A 171 9.44 4.91 4.84
C GLN A 171 8.93 5.91 5.88
N LEU A 172 9.68 6.08 6.96
CA LEU A 172 9.51 7.16 7.92
C LEU A 172 10.89 7.75 8.20
N LEU A 173 11.03 9.07 8.07
CA LEU A 173 12.28 9.75 8.34
C LEU A 173 12.44 9.97 9.85
N PRO A 174 13.61 9.68 10.43
CA PRO A 174 13.90 10.04 11.81
C PRO A 174 14.21 11.55 11.93
N PRO A 175 14.25 12.09 13.16
CA PRO A 175 14.70 13.45 13.38
C PRO A 175 16.16 13.67 12.95
N VAL A 176 16.46 14.90 12.55
CA VAL A 176 17.82 15.28 12.12
C VAL A 176 18.72 15.40 13.35
N ARG A 177 19.82 14.65 13.37
CA ARG A 177 20.90 14.87 14.34
C ARG A 177 21.85 15.94 13.81
N GLU A 178 22.09 16.98 14.60
CA GLU A 178 23.27 17.82 14.39
C GLU A 178 24.52 17.00 14.79
N PRO A 179 25.61 17.04 14.00
CA PRO A 179 26.83 16.36 14.37
C PRO A 179 27.34 16.94 15.70
N GLN A 180 27.41 16.10 16.72
CA GLN A 180 28.06 16.46 17.97
C GLN A 180 29.56 16.59 17.67
N ASN A 181 30.17 17.72 18.05
CA ASN A 181 31.61 17.89 17.97
C ASN A 181 32.26 16.80 18.82
N GLU A 182 33.03 15.92 18.18
CA GLU A 182 33.85 14.88 18.83
C GLU A 182 35.01 15.55 19.59
N ASP A 183 34.71 16.15 20.74
CA ASP A 183 35.70 16.62 21.73
C ASP A 183 35.34 16.11 23.13
N ASP A 184 34.77 14.89 23.25
CA ASP A 184 34.67 14.22 24.54
C ASP A 184 35.20 12.79 24.44
N ASP A 185 36.32 12.61 25.15
CA ASP A 185 37.19 11.45 25.19
C ASP A 185 36.48 10.12 25.40
N ALA A 186 37.07 9.10 24.78
CA ALA A 186 36.79 7.70 24.98
C ALA A 186 36.63 7.32 26.46
N SER A 187 35.45 6.80 26.82
CA SER A 187 35.38 5.76 27.85
C SER A 187 34.34 4.70 27.49
N ASP A 188 34.84 3.52 27.16
CA ASP A 188 34.09 2.27 27.13
C ASP A 188 33.59 1.95 28.54
N THR A 189 32.42 2.47 28.91
CA THR A 189 31.63 1.90 30.00
C THR A 189 30.18 1.80 29.59
N ALA A 190 29.77 0.59 29.21
CA ALA A 190 28.39 0.18 29.17
C ALA A 190 27.81 0.29 30.60
N SER A 191 27.24 1.45 30.92
CA SER A 191 26.43 1.65 32.11
C SER A 191 25.07 2.19 31.71
N ASP A 192 24.08 1.40 32.09
CA ASP A 192 22.65 1.62 32.06
C ASP A 192 22.29 2.86 32.90
N THR A 193 22.50 4.04 32.33
CA THR A 193 22.00 5.31 32.84
C THR A 193 21.22 5.99 31.72
N GLY A 194 19.98 6.38 32.03
CA GLY A 194 19.00 6.89 31.09
C GLY A 194 19.51 8.12 30.33
N PHE A 195 20.14 7.87 29.19
CA PHE A 195 20.49 8.89 28.23
C PHE A 195 19.20 9.41 27.60
N ASP A 196 18.72 10.54 28.12
CA ASP A 196 17.70 11.38 27.49
C ASP A 196 18.36 12.08 26.28
N GLY A 197 18.80 11.28 25.31
CA GLY A 197 19.23 11.76 24.02
C GLY A 197 18.03 12.35 23.25
N PRO A 198 18.27 13.17 22.21
CA PRO A 198 17.20 13.71 21.38
C PRO A 198 16.31 12.57 20.88
N SER A 199 15.01 12.77 20.99
CA SER A 199 14.01 11.75 20.73
C SER A 199 14.13 11.24 19.30
N MET A 200 14.38 9.94 19.10
CA MET A 200 14.46 9.32 17.76
C MET A 200 13.08 8.96 17.20
N ASP A 201 12.02 9.61 17.67
CA ASP A 201 10.65 9.27 17.32
C ASP A 201 10.31 9.77 15.92
N HIS A 202 9.58 8.95 15.19
CA HIS A 202 9.12 9.23 13.85
C HIS A 202 7.79 9.99 13.86
N PHE A 203 7.17 10.13 12.70
CA PHE A 203 5.84 10.74 12.55
C PHE A 203 4.80 10.14 13.52
N ASP A 204 4.15 10.99 14.31
CA ASP A 204 3.07 10.59 15.22
C ASP A 204 1.73 10.47 14.48
N PHE A 205 1.33 9.23 14.20
CA PHE A 205 0.03 8.92 13.61
C PHE A 205 -1.18 9.37 14.45
N GLY A 206 -0.99 9.67 15.74
CA GLY A 206 -2.02 10.23 16.62
C GLY A 206 -2.56 11.58 16.16
N ILE A 207 -1.80 12.32 15.34
CA ILE A 207 -2.20 13.60 14.74
C ILE A 207 -3.32 13.42 13.71
N LEU A 208 -3.37 12.25 13.07
CA LEU A 208 -4.15 12.03 11.84
C LEU A 208 -5.23 10.97 11.98
N LEU A 209 -4.92 9.83 12.60
CA LEU A 209 -5.77 8.62 12.55
C LEU A 209 -7.14 8.81 13.21
N ASP A 210 -7.26 9.66 14.23
CA ASP A 210 -8.54 10.00 14.86
C ASP A 210 -9.45 10.85 13.95
N LYS A 211 -8.87 11.57 12.99
CA LYS A 211 -9.61 12.49 12.09
C LYS A 211 -10.01 11.85 10.77
N LEU A 212 -9.39 10.74 10.38
CA LEU A 212 -9.69 10.02 9.15
C LEU A 212 -10.78 8.96 9.37
N SER A 213 -12.03 9.41 9.47
CA SER A 213 -13.19 8.55 9.78
C SER A 213 -13.51 7.46 8.75
N HIS A 214 -12.91 7.52 7.55
CA HIS A 214 -13.11 6.54 6.48
C HIS A 214 -11.85 5.72 6.18
N LEU A 215 -10.81 5.81 7.00
CA LEU A 215 -9.60 5.02 6.83
C LEU A 215 -9.89 3.54 7.14
N GLU A 216 -9.68 2.68 6.15
CA GLU A 216 -9.91 1.23 6.22
C GLU A 216 -8.60 0.45 6.27
N GLU A 217 -7.52 0.96 5.69
CA GLU A 217 -6.24 0.27 5.58
C GLU A 217 -5.06 1.17 5.98
N LEU A 218 -4.20 0.66 6.87
CA LEU A 218 -2.96 1.32 7.27
C LEU A 218 -1.80 0.34 7.16
N HIS A 219 -0.87 0.63 6.24
CA HIS A 219 0.37 -0.12 6.06
C HIS A 219 1.54 0.78 6.43
N VAL A 220 2.44 0.31 7.30
CA VAL A 220 3.56 1.10 7.79
C VAL A 220 4.86 0.29 7.79
N VAL A 221 5.94 0.97 7.42
CA VAL A 221 7.33 0.53 7.59
C VAL A 221 8.08 1.58 8.38
N TYR A 222 8.66 1.17 9.50
CA TYR A 222 9.65 1.99 10.21
C TYR A 222 11.02 1.71 9.62
N GLY A 223 11.46 2.61 8.76
CA GLY A 223 12.76 2.57 8.09
C GLY A 223 12.85 3.64 7.02
N VAL A 224 14.07 3.91 6.56
CA VAL A 224 14.32 4.92 5.51
C VAL A 224 14.63 4.23 4.20
N LYS A 225 14.09 4.76 3.09
CA LYS A 225 14.46 4.31 1.75
C LYS A 225 15.73 5.03 1.29
N GLY A 226 16.71 4.26 0.81
CA GLY A 226 17.85 4.82 0.09
C GLY A 226 18.72 5.76 0.94
N CYS A 227 19.29 5.26 2.04
CA CYS A 227 20.13 6.03 2.96
C CYS A 227 21.40 6.66 2.33
N GLY A 228 21.75 6.28 1.10
CA GLY A 228 22.95 6.75 0.43
C GLY A 228 24.21 6.47 1.27
N MET A 229 25.13 7.43 1.31
CA MET A 229 26.36 7.34 2.11
C MET A 229 26.16 7.72 3.58
N ASN A 230 24.98 8.24 3.95
CA ASN A 230 24.66 8.70 5.32
C ASN A 230 23.92 7.60 6.11
N PHE A 231 24.37 6.36 5.98
CA PHE A 231 23.73 5.21 6.61
C PHE A 231 24.04 5.19 8.12
N GLU A 232 23.00 5.13 8.94
CA GLU A 232 23.07 4.83 10.37
C GLU A 232 22.02 3.77 10.75
N TRP A 233 22.33 2.91 11.72
CA TRP A 233 21.44 1.82 12.15
C TRP A 233 20.14 2.30 12.81
N ASN A 234 20.19 3.48 13.42
CA ASN A 234 19.07 4.16 14.08
C ASN A 234 18.00 4.65 13.07
N LEU A 235 18.35 4.83 11.78
CA LEU A 235 17.40 5.19 10.71
C LEU A 235 16.29 4.14 10.51
N PHE A 236 16.50 2.95 11.05
CA PHE A 236 15.57 1.83 10.97
C PHE A 236 15.09 1.41 12.36
N GLU A 237 15.24 2.28 13.36
CA GLU A 237 14.82 2.00 14.72
C GLU A 237 13.34 2.33 14.91
N PHE A 238 12.51 1.31 15.09
CA PHE A 238 11.16 1.50 15.59
C PHE A 238 11.25 1.63 17.12
N THR A 239 11.17 2.86 17.64
CA THR A 239 11.39 3.07 19.09
C THR A 239 10.22 2.52 19.91
N TYR A 240 10.43 2.36 21.22
CA TYR A 240 9.33 1.97 22.11
C TYR A 240 8.24 3.05 22.19
N ARG A 241 8.63 4.33 22.09
CA ARG A 241 7.71 5.45 22.15
C ARG A 241 6.92 5.60 20.84
N ASP A 242 7.55 5.38 19.69
CA ASP A 242 6.86 5.19 18.39
C ASP A 242 5.77 4.13 18.51
N CYS A 243 6.12 2.96 19.09
CA CYS A 243 5.19 1.87 19.29
C CYS A 243 4.01 2.25 20.18
N GLN A 244 4.24 3.04 21.24
CA GLN A 244 3.17 3.53 22.12
C GLN A 244 2.27 4.54 21.41
N SER A 245 2.84 5.48 20.66
CA SER A 245 2.10 6.48 19.90
C SER A 245 1.25 5.82 18.82
N LEU A 246 1.83 4.89 18.05
CA LEU A 246 1.10 4.09 17.07
C LEU A 246 -0.02 3.27 17.72
N ALA A 247 0.24 2.60 18.84
CA ALA A 247 -0.79 1.83 19.55
C ALA A 247 -1.97 2.71 20.01
N LYS A 248 -1.70 3.92 20.50
CA LYS A 248 -2.76 4.88 20.87
C LYS A 248 -3.56 5.31 19.64
N ALA A 249 -2.89 5.58 18.53
CA ALA A 249 -3.51 6.00 17.28
C ALA A 249 -4.34 4.89 16.62
N LEU A 250 -3.89 3.63 16.67
CA LEU A 250 -4.66 2.47 16.24
C LEU A 250 -5.93 2.30 17.10
N LYS A 251 -5.83 2.54 18.40
CA LYS A 251 -6.98 2.45 19.30
C LYS A 251 -8.05 3.50 19.00
N SER A 252 -7.70 4.69 18.51
CA SER A 252 -8.66 5.75 18.17
C SER A 252 -9.34 5.51 16.82
N CYS A 253 -8.67 4.88 15.85
CA CYS A 253 -9.16 4.67 14.48
C CYS A 253 -10.16 3.51 14.33
N LYS A 254 -11.43 3.73 14.70
CA LYS A 254 -12.46 2.67 14.72
C LYS A 254 -12.87 2.10 13.36
N SER A 255 -12.52 2.74 12.25
CA SER A 255 -12.84 2.29 10.88
C SER A 255 -11.84 1.29 10.30
N LEU A 256 -10.70 1.06 10.98
CA LEU A 256 -9.58 0.30 10.44
C LEU A 256 -9.89 -1.20 10.31
N LYS A 257 -9.84 -1.70 9.08
CA LYS A 257 -10.07 -3.10 8.69
C LYS A 257 -8.77 -3.86 8.49
N VAL A 258 -7.75 -3.22 7.94
CA VAL A 258 -6.45 -3.84 7.63
C VAL A 258 -5.35 -3.04 8.32
N PHE A 259 -4.59 -3.71 9.18
CA PHE A 259 -3.37 -3.13 9.74
C PHE A 259 -2.16 -3.99 9.35
N ARG A 260 -1.17 -3.34 8.74
CA ARG A 260 0.10 -3.96 8.36
C ARG A 260 1.25 -3.15 8.94
N ILE A 261 2.14 -3.82 9.65
CA ILE A 261 3.45 -3.28 10.01
C ILE A 261 4.52 -4.30 9.62
N HIS A 262 5.23 -4.00 8.54
CA HIS A 262 6.22 -4.92 7.95
C HIS A 262 7.64 -4.37 8.09
N GLU A 263 8.63 -5.25 8.21
CA GLU A 263 10.06 -4.88 8.23
C GLU A 263 10.42 -3.76 9.21
N SER A 264 9.70 -3.70 10.34
CA SER A 264 9.77 -2.59 11.30
C SER A 264 10.39 -3.02 12.63
N LYS A 265 11.14 -4.12 12.64
CA LYS A 265 11.83 -4.67 13.84
C LYS A 265 10.92 -4.82 15.07
N VAL A 266 9.64 -5.15 14.89
CA VAL A 266 8.70 -5.35 16.00
C VAL A 266 9.12 -6.60 16.80
N ASP A 267 9.59 -6.41 18.02
CA ASP A 267 9.92 -7.49 18.96
C ASP A 267 8.71 -7.90 19.83
N ASP A 268 8.92 -8.83 20.76
CA ASP A 268 7.89 -9.32 21.67
C ASP A 268 7.20 -8.22 22.49
N GLU A 269 7.95 -7.24 22.99
CA GLU A 269 7.39 -6.21 23.88
C GLU A 269 6.59 -5.20 23.06
N LYS A 270 7.10 -4.78 21.90
CA LYS A 270 6.38 -3.92 20.96
C LYS A 270 5.12 -4.60 20.42
N ALA A 271 5.22 -5.89 20.05
CA ALA A 271 4.07 -6.67 19.62
C ALA A 271 2.98 -6.70 20.70
N ARG A 272 3.35 -6.92 21.98
CA ARG A 272 2.41 -6.90 23.09
C ARG A 272 1.69 -5.55 23.24
N VAL A 273 2.40 -4.44 23.09
CA VAL A 273 1.82 -3.09 23.16
C VAL A 273 0.83 -2.87 22.02
N LEU A 274 1.22 -3.16 20.77
CA LEU A 274 0.35 -3.05 19.61
C LEU A 274 -0.89 -3.95 19.76
N ILE A 275 -0.69 -5.23 20.10
CA ILE A 275 -1.79 -6.20 20.24
C ILE A 275 -2.74 -5.79 21.36
N HIS A 276 -2.24 -5.29 22.48
CA HIS A 276 -3.09 -4.82 23.58
C HIS A 276 -4.06 -3.73 23.12
N SER A 277 -3.63 -2.83 22.22
CA SER A 277 -4.51 -1.80 21.64
C SER A 277 -5.55 -2.35 20.65
N LEU A 278 -5.29 -3.52 20.07
CA LEU A 278 -6.12 -4.15 19.04
C LEU A 278 -7.10 -5.22 19.58
N LEU A 279 -6.98 -5.65 20.84
CA LEU A 279 -7.73 -6.78 21.41
C LEU A 279 -9.24 -6.72 21.15
N ASP A 280 -9.84 -5.54 21.26
CA ASP A 280 -11.29 -5.32 21.08
C ASP A 280 -11.55 -4.32 19.93
N HIS A 281 -10.70 -4.31 18.91
CA HIS A 281 -10.87 -3.40 17.76
C HIS A 281 -12.17 -3.77 17.00
N PRO A 282 -13.10 -2.81 16.78
CA PRO A 282 -14.46 -3.13 16.34
C PRO A 282 -14.57 -3.64 14.90
N SER A 283 -13.59 -3.31 14.05
CA SER A 283 -13.66 -3.51 12.61
C SER A 283 -12.45 -4.24 12.01
N LEU A 284 -11.45 -4.61 12.81
CA LEU A 284 -10.20 -5.19 12.30
C LEU A 284 -10.47 -6.60 11.75
N LYS A 285 -10.13 -6.80 10.48
CA LYS A 285 -10.31 -8.06 9.72
C LYS A 285 -8.99 -8.70 9.31
N GLU A 286 -7.98 -7.89 9.01
CA GLU A 286 -6.66 -8.38 8.63
C GLU A 286 -5.56 -7.73 9.45
N LEU A 287 -4.65 -8.57 9.94
CA LEU A 287 -3.46 -8.15 10.66
C LEU A 287 -2.23 -8.80 10.03
N ASP A 288 -1.29 -7.96 9.58
CA ASP A 288 0.00 -8.39 9.06
C ASP A 288 1.14 -7.81 9.91
N LEU A 289 1.87 -8.70 10.58
CA LEU A 289 3.07 -8.43 11.37
C LEU A 289 4.30 -9.13 10.79
N SER A 290 4.31 -9.42 9.49
CA SER A 290 5.38 -10.17 8.83
C SER A 290 6.72 -9.43 8.79
N HIS A 291 7.81 -10.19 8.64
CA HIS A 291 9.18 -9.66 8.58
C HIS A 291 9.55 -8.84 9.83
N ASN A 292 9.28 -9.38 11.02
CA ASN A 292 9.59 -8.73 12.28
C ASN A 292 10.38 -9.69 13.20
N LEU A 293 10.52 -9.32 14.48
CA LEU A 293 11.32 -10.05 15.47
C LEU A 293 10.43 -10.70 16.54
N ILE A 294 9.17 -10.98 16.22
CA ILE A 294 8.18 -11.52 17.17
C ILE A 294 8.54 -12.96 17.53
N GLY A 295 8.75 -13.20 18.81
CA GLY A 295 9.00 -14.52 19.39
C GLY A 295 7.77 -15.09 20.10
N ASP A 296 8.01 -16.03 21.01
CA ASP A 296 6.93 -16.78 21.67
C ASP A 296 6.08 -15.89 22.60
N ARG A 297 6.64 -14.83 23.19
CA ARG A 297 5.87 -13.96 24.10
C ARG A 297 4.91 -13.07 23.33
N GLY A 298 5.35 -12.54 22.18
CA GLY A 298 4.50 -11.83 21.25
C GLY A 298 3.44 -12.75 20.65
N ALA A 299 3.81 -13.98 20.24
CA ALA A 299 2.85 -14.97 19.75
C ALA A 299 1.75 -15.32 20.77
N ARG A 300 2.07 -15.38 22.08
CA ARG A 300 1.04 -15.52 23.13
C ARG A 300 0.07 -14.34 23.17
N ALA A 301 0.53 -13.12 22.93
CA ALA A 301 -0.36 -11.97 22.81
C ALA A 301 -1.23 -12.08 21.55
N ILE A 302 -0.67 -12.54 20.42
CA ILE A 302 -1.42 -12.80 19.18
C ILE A 302 -2.52 -13.84 19.44
N GLY A 303 -2.22 -14.92 20.17
CA GLY A 303 -3.23 -15.88 20.59
C GLY A 303 -4.40 -15.26 21.38
N LYS A 304 -4.13 -14.27 22.24
CA LYS A 304 -5.20 -13.52 22.93
C LYS A 304 -6.04 -12.67 21.95
N LEU A 305 -5.40 -12.05 20.96
CA LEU A 305 -6.09 -11.26 19.94
C LEU A 305 -7.04 -12.10 19.10
N ILE A 306 -6.60 -13.28 18.65
CA ILE A 306 -7.41 -14.21 17.85
C ILE A 306 -8.75 -14.52 18.52
N ASN A 307 -8.79 -14.63 19.85
CA ASN A 307 -10.02 -14.96 20.58
C ASN A 307 -10.88 -13.75 20.98
N ARG A 308 -10.37 -12.52 20.88
CA ARG A 308 -11.07 -11.29 21.30
C ARG A 308 -11.47 -10.37 20.15
N SER A 309 -11.00 -10.66 18.94
CA SER A 309 -11.26 -9.87 17.74
C SER A 309 -12.14 -10.62 16.74
N GLN A 310 -12.59 -9.91 15.71
CA GLN A 310 -13.31 -10.47 14.56
C GLN A 310 -12.36 -10.69 13.37
N LEU A 311 -11.09 -11.02 13.67
CA LEU A 311 -10.03 -11.17 12.70
C LEU A 311 -10.30 -12.37 11.79
N GLU A 312 -10.16 -12.15 10.49
CA GLU A 312 -10.36 -13.13 9.42
C GLU A 312 -9.03 -13.59 8.82
N LYS A 313 -8.01 -12.72 8.81
CA LYS A 313 -6.69 -13.02 8.24
C LYS A 313 -5.57 -12.57 9.17
N LEU A 314 -4.69 -13.51 9.49
CA LEU A 314 -3.50 -13.27 10.30
C LEU A 314 -2.25 -13.68 9.52
N ILE A 315 -1.34 -12.72 9.34
CA ILE A 315 -0.08 -12.90 8.62
C ILE A 315 1.07 -12.56 9.57
N VAL A 316 1.87 -13.56 9.92
CA VAL A 316 3.00 -13.43 10.87
C VAL A 316 4.23 -14.16 10.35
N TYR A 317 4.37 -14.26 9.03
CA TYR A 317 5.48 -14.96 8.41
C TYR A 317 6.81 -14.20 8.57
N ASN A 318 7.93 -14.92 8.51
CA ASN A 318 9.27 -14.37 8.70
C ASN A 318 9.41 -13.64 10.05
N ASN A 319 9.16 -14.37 11.13
CA ASN A 319 9.32 -13.93 12.51
C ASN A 319 10.16 -14.97 13.29
N LYS A 320 10.25 -14.82 14.62
CA LYS A 320 11.00 -15.71 15.51
C LYS A 320 10.08 -16.61 16.36
N ILE A 321 8.88 -16.93 15.87
CA ILE A 321 7.90 -17.76 16.58
C ILE A 321 8.39 -19.22 16.58
N ARG A 322 8.48 -19.83 17.77
CA ARG A 322 8.89 -21.22 17.95
C ARG A 322 7.71 -22.09 18.42
N GLY A 323 7.98 -23.34 18.75
CA GLY A 323 6.99 -24.31 19.24
C GLY A 323 6.04 -23.74 20.31
N PRO A 324 6.54 -23.13 21.40
CA PRO A 324 5.68 -22.57 22.45
C PRO A 324 4.78 -21.43 21.97
N GLY A 325 5.27 -20.55 21.09
CA GLY A 325 4.47 -19.48 20.50
C GLY A 325 3.39 -20.04 19.57
N ALA A 326 3.73 -21.02 18.74
CA ALA A 326 2.80 -21.72 17.86
C ALA A 326 1.73 -22.50 18.63
N GLN A 327 2.08 -23.14 19.74
CA GLN A 327 1.13 -23.78 20.66
C GLN A 327 0.09 -22.79 21.21
N ALA A 328 0.51 -21.57 21.56
CA ALA A 328 -0.40 -20.53 22.02
C ALA A 328 -1.37 -20.08 20.91
N ILE A 329 -0.89 -19.94 19.68
CA ILE A 329 -1.72 -19.65 18.51
C ILE A 329 -2.68 -20.81 18.22
N ALA A 330 -2.22 -22.06 18.30
CA ALA A 330 -3.03 -23.25 18.11
C ALA A 330 -4.15 -23.37 19.15
N TYR A 331 -3.84 -23.12 20.42
CA TYR A 331 -4.84 -23.09 21.48
C TYR A 331 -5.93 -22.06 21.20
N ALA A 332 -5.55 -20.86 20.76
CA ALA A 332 -6.51 -19.83 20.37
C ALA A 332 -7.33 -20.26 19.14
N LEU A 333 -6.68 -20.76 18.09
CA LEU A 333 -7.32 -21.24 16.87
C LEU A 333 -8.40 -22.29 17.15
N SER A 334 -8.14 -23.21 18.09
CA SER A 334 -9.09 -24.27 18.47
C SER A 334 -10.42 -23.77 19.06
N LYS A 335 -10.47 -22.50 19.50
CA LYS A 335 -11.65 -21.84 20.08
C LYS A 335 -12.19 -20.71 19.21
N ASN A 336 -11.42 -20.28 18.21
CA ASN A 336 -11.80 -19.19 17.34
C ASN A 336 -12.81 -19.68 16.27
N ALA A 337 -13.72 -18.78 15.88
CA ALA A 337 -14.76 -19.05 14.90
C ALA A 337 -14.84 -17.95 13.81
N THR A 338 -13.75 -17.20 13.59
CA THR A 338 -13.72 -16.07 12.64
C THR A 338 -12.55 -16.13 11.67
N LEU A 339 -11.41 -16.68 12.10
CA LEU A 339 -10.18 -16.71 11.33
C LEU A 339 -10.33 -17.69 10.17
N LEU A 340 -10.12 -17.17 8.96
CA LEU A 340 -10.21 -17.87 7.70
C LEU A 340 -8.81 -18.20 7.14
N SER A 341 -7.81 -17.37 7.42
CA SER A 341 -6.45 -17.51 6.90
C SER A 341 -5.40 -17.28 7.97
N LEU A 342 -4.46 -18.23 8.09
CA LEU A 342 -3.30 -18.15 8.98
C LEU A 342 -2.01 -18.40 8.21
N ASN A 343 -1.10 -17.43 8.22
CA ASN A 343 0.22 -17.56 7.60
C ASN A 343 1.34 -17.44 8.65
N LEU A 344 2.01 -18.57 8.90
CA LEU A 344 3.13 -18.74 9.82
C LEU A 344 4.44 -19.09 9.10
N ARG A 345 4.51 -18.90 7.77
CA ARG A 345 5.69 -19.25 6.97
C ARG A 345 7.00 -18.67 7.54
N LEU A 346 8.14 -19.32 7.29
CA LEU A 346 9.46 -18.79 7.66
C LEU A 346 9.55 -18.44 9.16
N ASN A 347 8.97 -19.27 10.01
CA ASN A 347 9.20 -19.26 11.44
C ASN A 347 9.99 -20.52 11.81
N ARG A 348 10.13 -20.84 13.10
CA ARG A 348 10.84 -22.04 13.57
C ARG A 348 9.98 -22.81 14.53
N THR A 349 8.72 -23.05 14.13
CA THR A 349 7.73 -23.65 15.02
C THR A 349 8.10 -25.09 15.39
N GLY A 350 8.83 -25.80 14.52
CA GLY A 350 9.18 -27.21 14.70
C GLY A 350 7.94 -28.10 14.78
N ASP A 351 8.16 -29.39 15.04
CA ASP A 351 7.07 -30.36 15.12
C ASP A 351 6.13 -30.09 16.31
N GLU A 352 6.63 -29.59 17.43
CA GLU A 352 5.79 -29.23 18.57
C GLU A 352 4.71 -28.20 18.19
N GLY A 353 5.11 -27.15 17.47
CA GLY A 353 4.20 -26.13 16.97
C GLY A 353 3.32 -26.64 15.84
N GLY A 354 3.90 -27.38 14.89
CA GLY A 354 3.19 -27.95 13.73
C GLY A 354 2.07 -28.91 14.13
N GLN A 355 2.37 -29.89 15.01
CA GLN A 355 1.39 -30.84 15.54
C GLN A 355 0.28 -30.12 16.32
N SER A 356 0.63 -29.10 17.12
CA SER A 356 -0.36 -28.35 17.89
C SER A 356 -1.34 -27.60 16.98
N ILE A 357 -0.83 -26.95 15.93
CA ILE A 357 -1.67 -26.28 14.92
C ILE A 357 -2.54 -27.30 14.19
N ALA A 358 -1.99 -28.44 13.78
CA ALA A 358 -2.75 -29.51 13.15
C ALA A 358 -3.89 -30.01 14.07
N GLN A 359 -3.60 -30.30 15.33
CA GLN A 359 -4.59 -30.75 16.31
C GLN A 359 -5.70 -29.72 16.54
N ALA A 360 -5.38 -28.42 16.47
CA ALA A 360 -6.38 -27.35 16.60
C ALA A 360 -7.43 -27.38 15.48
N LEU A 361 -7.07 -27.86 14.28
CA LEU A 361 -7.98 -27.97 13.13
C LEU A 361 -9.06 -29.05 13.30
N LEU A 362 -8.92 -29.97 14.26
CA LEU A 362 -10.00 -30.91 14.60
C LEU A 362 -11.19 -30.21 15.25
N LYS A 363 -10.94 -29.11 15.96
CA LYS A 363 -11.97 -28.31 16.64
C LYS A 363 -12.35 -27.07 15.84
N ASN A 364 -11.39 -26.47 15.14
CA ASN A 364 -11.64 -25.30 14.34
C ASN A 364 -12.40 -25.65 13.06
N THR A 365 -13.52 -24.98 12.83
CA THR A 365 -14.40 -25.20 11.68
C THR A 365 -14.45 -24.00 10.73
N THR A 366 -13.51 -23.06 10.84
CA THR A 366 -13.55 -21.80 10.08
C THR A 366 -12.32 -21.57 9.23
N LEU A 367 -11.16 -22.12 9.60
CA LEU A 367 -9.92 -21.92 8.87
C LEU A 367 -9.99 -22.60 7.50
N VAL A 368 -9.78 -21.80 6.47
CA VAL A 368 -9.84 -22.19 5.05
C VAL A 368 -8.42 -22.32 4.47
N SER A 369 -7.49 -21.47 4.91
CA SER A 369 -6.11 -21.42 4.41
C SER A 369 -5.10 -21.46 5.56
N LEU A 370 -4.15 -22.38 5.47
CA LEU A 370 -3.06 -22.55 6.42
C LEU A 370 -1.71 -22.61 5.70
N HIS A 371 -0.80 -21.71 6.06
CA HIS A 371 0.56 -21.71 5.53
C HIS A 371 1.60 -21.97 6.63
N LEU A 372 2.26 -23.12 6.53
CA LEU A 372 3.32 -23.60 7.43
C LEU A 372 4.64 -23.88 6.72
N GLY A 373 4.81 -23.47 5.47
CA GLY A 373 6.08 -23.64 4.77
C GLY A 373 7.29 -23.02 5.50
N SER A 374 8.46 -23.66 5.39
CA SER A 374 9.70 -23.26 6.08
C SER A 374 9.53 -23.09 7.59
N ASN A 375 9.12 -24.15 8.29
CA ASN A 375 8.92 -24.15 9.75
C ASN A 375 9.64 -25.29 10.48
N GLU A 376 10.58 -25.96 9.80
CA GLU A 376 11.34 -27.09 10.33
C GLU A 376 10.43 -28.29 10.69
N LEU A 377 9.30 -28.46 9.98
CA LEU A 377 8.38 -29.58 10.18
C LEU A 377 8.95 -30.88 9.61
N THR A 378 8.71 -31.99 10.29
CA THR A 378 9.15 -33.32 9.86
C THR A 378 8.01 -34.35 9.82
N GLU A 379 8.33 -35.63 9.63
CA GLU A 379 7.36 -36.73 9.55
C GLU A 379 6.31 -36.75 10.68
N PRO A 380 6.63 -36.48 11.96
CA PRO A 380 5.64 -36.47 13.04
C PRO A 380 4.52 -35.44 12.83
N THR A 381 4.83 -34.27 12.26
CA THR A 381 3.78 -33.29 11.91
C THR A 381 2.93 -33.80 10.75
N ALA A 382 3.54 -34.44 9.75
CA ALA A 382 2.81 -35.04 8.62
C ALA A 382 1.84 -36.14 9.11
N SER A 383 2.27 -36.96 10.07
CA SER A 383 1.45 -38.01 10.70
C SER A 383 0.23 -37.45 11.42
N VAL A 384 0.38 -36.35 12.18
CA VAL A 384 -0.78 -35.70 12.81
C VAL A 384 -1.68 -35.05 11.76
N LEU A 385 -1.10 -34.34 10.78
CA LEU A 385 -1.87 -33.70 9.71
C LEU A 385 -2.69 -34.72 8.90
N SER A 386 -2.15 -35.90 8.60
CA SER A 386 -2.89 -36.93 7.86
C SER A 386 -4.16 -37.36 8.60
N GLN A 387 -4.06 -37.63 9.90
CA GLN A 387 -5.20 -37.99 10.74
C GLN A 387 -6.24 -36.86 10.82
N VAL A 388 -5.77 -35.62 10.90
CA VAL A 388 -6.62 -34.43 10.95
C VAL A 388 -7.35 -34.20 9.63
N LEU A 389 -6.69 -34.41 8.49
CA LEU A 389 -7.27 -34.23 7.16
C LEU A 389 -8.43 -35.19 6.89
N VAL A 390 -8.44 -36.38 7.51
CA VAL A 390 -9.58 -37.31 7.42
C VAL A 390 -10.85 -36.70 8.04
N GLN A 391 -10.72 -35.87 9.09
CA GLN A 391 -11.84 -35.34 9.85
C GLN A 391 -12.19 -33.89 9.50
N ASN A 392 -11.19 -33.07 9.19
CA ASN A 392 -11.40 -31.66 8.89
C ASN A 392 -12.07 -31.48 7.51
N THR A 393 -13.19 -30.76 7.48
CA THR A 393 -13.99 -30.52 6.26
C THR A 393 -14.00 -29.05 5.83
N THR A 394 -13.17 -28.21 6.44
CA THR A 394 -13.22 -26.75 6.30
C THR A 394 -12.01 -26.22 5.56
N LEU A 395 -10.83 -26.80 5.79
CA LEU A 395 -9.60 -26.43 5.13
C LEU A 395 -9.70 -26.68 3.62
N ARG A 396 -9.22 -25.70 2.85
CA ARG A 396 -9.19 -25.71 1.38
C ARG A 396 -7.77 -25.63 0.84
N SER A 397 -6.89 -24.90 1.52
CA SER A 397 -5.49 -24.70 1.11
C SER A 397 -4.53 -24.97 2.27
N ILE A 398 -3.51 -25.79 2.02
CA ILE A 398 -2.44 -26.07 2.99
C ILE A 398 -1.06 -26.01 2.33
N ASN A 399 -0.20 -25.10 2.81
CA ASN A 399 1.17 -24.98 2.32
C ASN A 399 2.18 -25.51 3.35
N LEU A 400 2.88 -26.57 2.99
CA LEU A 400 3.92 -27.24 3.76
C LEU A 400 5.30 -27.15 3.11
N SER A 401 5.45 -26.35 2.05
CA SER A 401 6.69 -26.26 1.27
C SER A 401 7.93 -25.94 2.09
N CYS A 402 9.10 -26.36 1.62
CA CYS A 402 10.39 -26.10 2.27
C CYS A 402 10.46 -26.61 3.74
N ASN A 403 9.87 -27.77 4.02
CA ASN A 403 10.00 -28.51 5.28
C ASN A 403 10.75 -29.83 5.04
N ARG A 404 10.80 -30.76 6.00
CA ARG A 404 11.53 -32.03 5.89
C ARG A 404 10.64 -33.21 6.26
N LEU A 405 9.51 -33.34 5.56
CA LEU A 405 8.48 -34.33 5.86
C LEU A 405 8.95 -35.76 5.55
N GLY A 406 9.82 -35.91 4.56
CA GLY A 406 10.38 -37.19 4.12
C GLY A 406 9.39 -38.05 3.34
N ALA A 407 9.88 -39.16 2.80
CA ALA A 407 9.09 -40.06 1.97
C ALA A 407 7.90 -40.68 2.74
N ASP A 408 8.11 -41.07 4.00
CA ASP A 408 7.06 -41.66 4.82
C ASP A 408 6.01 -40.63 5.26
N GLY A 409 6.42 -39.40 5.59
CA GLY A 409 5.49 -38.29 5.80
C GLY A 409 4.63 -38.00 4.56
N GLY A 410 5.22 -38.15 3.37
CA GLY A 410 4.50 -38.08 2.09
C GLY A 410 3.40 -39.12 1.93
N LYS A 411 3.71 -40.40 2.22
CA LYS A 411 2.72 -41.49 2.18
C LYS A 411 1.59 -41.28 3.18
N LEU A 412 1.90 -40.81 4.38
CA LEU A 412 0.89 -40.50 5.40
C LEU A 412 -0.03 -39.36 4.93
N LEU A 413 0.52 -38.28 4.37
CA LEU A 413 -0.28 -37.20 3.82
C LEU A 413 -1.15 -37.67 2.64
N GLU A 414 -0.63 -38.50 1.76
CA GLU A 414 -1.38 -39.12 0.66
C GLU A 414 -2.58 -39.91 1.19
N GLU A 415 -2.37 -40.78 2.19
CA GLU A 415 -3.43 -41.56 2.83
C GLU A 415 -4.50 -40.66 3.45
N GLY A 416 -4.10 -39.65 4.23
CA GLY A 416 -5.03 -38.70 4.84
C GLY A 416 -5.82 -37.89 3.80
N MET A 417 -5.15 -37.43 2.73
CA MET A 417 -5.80 -36.68 1.65
C MET A 417 -6.75 -37.55 0.81
N SER A 418 -6.51 -38.85 0.67
CA SER A 418 -7.40 -39.74 -0.09
C SER A 418 -8.83 -39.78 0.47
N HIS A 419 -8.98 -39.52 1.77
CA HIS A 419 -10.27 -39.41 2.47
C HIS A 419 -10.82 -37.98 2.51
N ASN A 420 -9.98 -36.98 2.25
CA ASN A 420 -10.37 -35.58 2.28
C ASN A 420 -10.91 -35.11 0.92
N THR A 421 -12.10 -34.51 0.91
CA THR A 421 -12.72 -34.01 -0.34
C THR A 421 -12.77 -32.48 -0.44
N THR A 422 -12.15 -31.80 0.52
CA THR A 422 -12.30 -30.36 0.71
C THR A 422 -11.04 -29.58 0.37
N VAL A 423 -9.86 -30.13 0.64
CA VAL A 423 -8.58 -29.56 0.25
C VAL A 423 -8.46 -29.60 -1.26
N VAL A 424 -8.27 -28.43 -1.85
CA VAL A 424 -8.14 -28.20 -3.30
C VAL A 424 -6.76 -27.69 -3.68
N GLU A 425 -5.98 -27.22 -2.71
CA GLU A 425 -4.61 -26.75 -2.91
C GLU A 425 -3.72 -27.31 -1.80
N CYS A 426 -2.62 -27.95 -2.19
CA CYS A 426 -1.54 -28.28 -1.28
C CYS A 426 -0.19 -28.03 -1.95
N ASP A 427 0.71 -27.36 -1.24
CA ASP A 427 2.09 -27.15 -1.69
C ASP A 427 3.04 -27.94 -0.78
N ILE A 428 3.65 -28.97 -1.33
CA ILE A 428 4.64 -29.85 -0.69
C ILE A 428 6.00 -29.79 -1.40
N ARG A 429 6.27 -28.75 -2.19
CA ARG A 429 7.57 -28.60 -2.85
C ARG A 429 8.68 -28.47 -1.82
N LEU A 430 9.83 -29.07 -2.10
CA LEU A 430 11.00 -29.04 -1.21
C LEU A 430 10.67 -29.59 0.20
N THR A 431 9.95 -30.71 0.27
CA THR A 431 9.62 -31.40 1.54
C THR A 431 10.23 -32.79 1.70
N GLU A 432 11.05 -33.22 0.74
CA GLU A 432 11.62 -34.58 0.68
C GLU A 432 10.58 -35.70 0.52
N VAL A 433 9.34 -35.35 0.14
CA VAL A 433 8.29 -36.31 -0.24
C VAL A 433 8.66 -37.01 -1.55
N GLY A 434 8.39 -38.31 -1.63
CA GLY A 434 8.64 -39.11 -2.83
C GLY A 434 7.76 -38.66 -4.01
N GLN A 435 8.30 -38.74 -5.22
CA GLN A 435 7.62 -38.31 -6.46
C GLN A 435 6.29 -39.04 -6.69
N GLU A 436 6.20 -40.32 -6.28
CA GLU A 436 4.97 -41.11 -6.37
C GLU A 436 3.85 -40.49 -5.53
N SER A 437 4.10 -40.22 -4.24
CA SER A 437 3.11 -39.58 -3.36
C SER A 437 2.78 -38.16 -3.79
N GLU A 438 3.75 -37.38 -4.27
CA GLU A 438 3.48 -36.05 -4.83
C GLU A 438 2.53 -36.10 -6.03
N TYR A 439 2.74 -37.08 -6.92
CA TYR A 439 1.85 -37.32 -8.06
C TYR A 439 0.44 -37.72 -7.60
N CYS A 440 0.33 -38.69 -6.68
CA CYS A 440 -0.96 -39.14 -6.14
C CYS A 440 -1.73 -37.99 -5.47
N ILE A 441 -1.08 -37.21 -4.61
CA ILE A 441 -1.65 -36.01 -3.97
C ILE A 441 -2.14 -35.04 -5.04
N SER A 442 -1.36 -34.78 -6.09
CA SER A 442 -1.76 -33.89 -7.18
C SER A 442 -3.03 -34.37 -7.91
N GLN A 443 -3.18 -35.67 -8.13
CA GLN A 443 -4.41 -36.23 -8.71
C GLN A 443 -5.62 -36.08 -7.78
N ILE A 444 -5.45 -36.31 -6.48
CA ILE A 444 -6.49 -36.11 -5.46
C ILE A 444 -6.97 -34.66 -5.48
N LEU A 445 -6.04 -33.69 -5.44
CA LEU A 445 -6.35 -32.26 -5.45
C LEU A 445 -7.11 -31.86 -6.72
N ARG A 446 -6.69 -32.34 -7.88
CA ARG A 446 -7.40 -32.11 -9.15
C ARG A 446 -8.84 -32.63 -9.10
N GLY A 447 -9.03 -33.84 -8.57
CA GLY A 447 -10.37 -34.42 -8.37
C GLY A 447 -11.25 -33.57 -7.46
N ASN A 448 -10.68 -33.02 -6.38
CA ASN A 448 -11.38 -32.12 -5.46
C ASN A 448 -11.71 -30.77 -6.09
N GLN A 449 -10.78 -30.17 -6.85
CA GLN A 449 -11.00 -28.93 -7.60
C GLN A 449 -12.16 -29.08 -8.61
N GLU A 450 -12.19 -30.20 -9.35
CA GLU A 450 -13.26 -30.47 -10.30
C GLU A 450 -14.63 -30.63 -9.61
N LYS A 451 -14.68 -31.33 -8.46
CA LYS A 451 -15.89 -31.44 -7.64
C LYS A 451 -16.36 -30.08 -7.13
N ALA A 452 -15.45 -29.26 -6.60
CA ALA A 452 -15.75 -27.91 -6.12
C ALA A 452 -16.31 -27.02 -7.24
N ARG A 453 -15.69 -27.05 -8.43
CA ARG A 453 -16.18 -26.31 -9.61
C ARG A 453 -17.59 -26.75 -10.03
N LYS A 454 -17.86 -28.06 -10.02
CA LYS A 454 -19.19 -28.60 -10.34
C LYS A 454 -20.26 -28.13 -9.35
N ARG A 455 -19.96 -28.14 -8.04
CA ARG A 455 -20.88 -27.64 -6.99
C ARG A 455 -21.20 -26.16 -7.19
N HIS A 456 -20.20 -25.33 -7.40
CA HIS A 456 -20.40 -23.89 -7.67
C HIS A 456 -21.25 -23.62 -8.93
N LEU A 457 -21.08 -24.43 -9.98
CA LEU A 457 -21.91 -24.30 -11.20
C LEU A 457 -23.37 -24.72 -10.96
N GLN A 458 -23.61 -25.72 -10.09
CA GLN A 458 -24.97 -26.13 -9.72
C GLN A 458 -25.66 -25.06 -8.86
N GLU A 459 -24.97 -24.51 -7.87
CA GLU A 459 -25.47 -23.43 -7.00
C GLU A 459 -25.79 -22.16 -7.80
N SER A 460 -24.91 -21.75 -8.72
CA SER A 460 -25.14 -20.58 -9.58
C SER A 460 -26.29 -20.76 -10.59
N ARG A 461 -26.65 -22.00 -10.93
CA ARG A 461 -27.83 -22.32 -11.75
C ARG A 461 -29.11 -22.36 -10.93
N ALA A 462 -29.03 -22.68 -9.64
CA ALA A 462 -30.18 -22.70 -8.73
C ALA A 462 -30.59 -21.30 -8.24
N ASN A 463 -29.64 -20.34 -8.22
CA ASN A 463 -29.86 -18.96 -7.81
C ASN A 463 -30.20 -17.99 -8.96
N LYS A 464 -30.40 -18.50 -10.17
CA LYS A 464 -30.94 -17.77 -11.33
C LYS A 464 -32.34 -18.30 -11.62
#